data_AF-A0A967WUC8-F1
#
_entry.id   AF-A0A967WUC8-F1
#
_cell.length_a   1.000
_cell.length_b   1.000
_cell.length_c   1.000
_cell.angle_alpha   90.00
_cell.angle_beta   90.00
_cell.angle_gamma   90.00
#
_symmetry.space_group_name_H-M   'P 1'
#
loop_
_entity.id
_entity.type
_entity.pdbx_description
1 polymer ?
#
loop_
_entity_poly.entity_id
_entity_poly.type
_entity_poly.pdbx_seq_one_letter_code
_entity_poly.pdbx_strand_id
1 'polypeptide(L)'
;NVRVDGYNVFTNNLVCGAFRGFGALQATFAAEMQMARLAEALGMDPMVLRLKNVLREGSVLATQSVIPPAVSIRETMMHAAEAAGWTEQGKPEPEGEVSEQILGGIGVA
;
A
#
# COMPACT_ATOMS: atom_id res chain seq x y z
N ASN A 1 12.17 4.21 -12.06
CA ASN A 1 13.32 4.80 -11.34
C ASN A 1 13.03 4.79 -9.86
N VAL A 2 13.97 4.31 -9.05
CA VAL A 2 13.83 4.24 -7.58
C VAL A 2 15.19 4.49 -6.95
N ARG A 3 15.22 5.19 -5.82
CA ARG A 3 16.40 5.38 -4.98
C ARG A 3 15.95 5.32 -3.51
N VAL A 4 16.65 4.54 -2.71
CA VAL A 4 16.35 4.36 -1.28
C VAL A 4 17.66 4.46 -0.51
N ASP A 5 17.70 5.35 0.48
CA ASP A 5 18.82 5.50 1.40
C ASP A 5 18.33 5.11 2.81
N GLY A 6 19.10 4.31 3.54
CA GLY A 6 18.76 3.84 4.89
C GLY A 6 19.86 4.17 5.88
N TYR A 7 19.49 4.64 7.06
CA TYR A 7 20.42 5.06 8.11
C TYR A 7 20.05 4.39 9.44
N ASN A 8 21.06 3.88 10.15
CA ASN A 8 20.91 3.45 11.53
C ASN A 8 21.32 4.62 12.44
N VAL A 9 20.37 5.13 13.22
CA VAL A 9 20.59 6.26 14.12
C VAL A 9 20.76 5.74 15.54
N PHE A 10 21.94 5.98 16.11
CA PHE A 10 22.18 5.70 17.52
C PHE A 10 21.43 6.70 18.40
N THR A 11 20.77 6.21 19.45
CA THR A 11 20.07 7.04 20.44
C THR A 11 20.36 6.52 21.84
N ASN A 12 20.03 7.30 22.87
CA ASN A 12 20.15 6.87 24.27
C ASN A 12 19.03 5.94 24.74
N ASN A 13 18.14 5.50 23.84
CA ASN A 13 17.12 4.51 24.15
C ASN A 13 17.70 3.09 24.14
N LEU A 14 16.95 2.14 24.70
CA LEU A 14 17.31 0.72 24.61
C LEU A 14 17.38 0.27 23.14
N VAL A 15 18.34 -0.61 22.86
CA VAL A 15 18.55 -1.16 21.52
C VAL A 15 17.29 -1.90 21.07
N CYS A 16 16.72 -1.47 19.94
CA CYS A 16 15.61 -2.17 19.33
C CYS A 16 16.08 -3.50 18.71
N GLY A 17 15.32 -4.57 18.93
CA GLY A 17 15.57 -5.87 18.34
C GLY A 17 14.70 -6.14 17.10
N ALA A 18 14.79 -7.37 16.61
CA ALA A 18 13.92 -7.86 15.56
C ALA A 18 12.45 -7.92 16.02
N PHE A 19 11.54 -7.50 15.16
CA PHE A 19 10.10 -7.69 15.33
C PHE A 19 9.52 -8.32 14.05
N ARG A 20 8.30 -8.90 14.14
CA ARG A 20 7.60 -9.50 12.99
C ARG A 20 7.63 -8.55 11.78
N GLY A 21 8.15 -9.05 10.65
CA GLY A 21 8.34 -8.29 9.40
C GLY A 21 9.74 -7.72 9.19
N PHE A 22 10.59 -7.65 10.23
CA PHE A 22 12.02 -7.35 10.13
C PHE A 22 12.35 -6.07 9.33
N GLY A 23 11.62 -4.97 9.61
CA GLY A 23 11.80 -3.69 8.91
C GLY A 23 10.88 -3.49 7.70
N ALA A 24 10.34 -4.58 7.12
CA ALA A 24 9.48 -4.50 5.95
C ALA A 24 8.20 -3.69 6.21
N LEU A 25 7.58 -3.85 7.37
CA LEU A 25 6.34 -3.13 7.71
C LEU A 25 6.54 -1.61 7.70
N GLN A 26 7.65 -1.12 8.24
CA GLN A 26 7.97 0.31 8.28
C GLN A 26 8.17 0.87 6.87
N ALA A 27 8.91 0.15 6.02
CA ALA A 27 9.15 0.55 4.64
C ALA A 27 7.87 0.50 3.80
N THR A 28 7.08 -0.57 3.91
CA THR A 28 5.81 -0.73 3.21
C THR A 28 4.82 0.36 3.62
N PHE A 29 4.71 0.68 4.92
CA PHE A 29 3.86 1.79 5.36
C PHE A 29 4.26 3.12 4.71
N ALA A 30 5.56 3.44 4.68
CA ALA A 30 6.03 4.68 4.04
C ALA A 30 5.70 4.72 2.53
N ALA A 31 5.89 3.59 1.83
CA ALA A 31 5.54 3.47 0.41
C ALA A 31 4.02 3.59 0.17
N GLU A 32 3.20 2.96 1.00
CA GLU A 32 1.74 3.02 0.89
C GLU A 32 1.17 4.41 1.19
N MET A 33 1.75 5.10 2.17
CA MET A 33 1.40 6.50 2.45
C MET A 33 1.76 7.42 1.27
N GLN A 34 2.89 7.17 0.60
CA GLN A 34 3.23 7.86 -0.64
C GLN A 34 2.19 7.58 -1.73
N MET A 35 1.79 6.33 -1.93
CA MET A 35 0.78 5.95 -2.92
C MET A 35 -0.58 6.62 -2.64
N ALA A 36 -1.01 6.67 -1.38
CA ALA A 36 -2.25 7.33 -0.99
C ALA A 36 -2.22 8.84 -1.30
N ARG A 37 -1.13 9.53 -0.95
CA ARG A 37 -0.96 10.97 -1.26
C ARG A 37 -0.89 11.25 -2.75
N LEU A 38 -0.26 10.36 -3.53
CA LEU A 38 -0.23 10.49 -4.99
C LEU A 38 -1.63 10.32 -5.60
N ALA A 39 -2.42 9.37 -5.10
CA ALA A 39 -3.80 9.17 -5.55
C ALA A 39 -4.64 10.42 -5.28
N GLU A 40 -4.55 10.99 -4.08
CA GLU A 40 -5.20 12.25 -3.71
C GLU A 40 -4.77 13.40 -4.62
N ALA A 41 -3.46 13.61 -4.81
CA ALA A 41 -2.92 14.68 -5.64
C ALA A 41 -3.32 14.56 -7.12
N LEU A 42 -3.53 13.33 -7.60
CA LEU A 42 -3.98 13.03 -8.96
C LEU A 42 -5.51 13.03 -9.11
N GLY A 43 -6.27 13.19 -8.02
CA GLY A 43 -7.73 13.00 -8.03
C GLY A 43 -8.14 11.60 -8.49
N MET A 44 -7.30 10.60 -8.23
CA MET A 44 -7.50 9.22 -8.68
C MET A 44 -7.90 8.35 -7.49
N ASP A 45 -8.78 7.37 -7.74
CA ASP A 45 -9.04 6.33 -6.75
C ASP A 45 -7.71 5.60 -6.38
N PRO A 46 -7.41 5.42 -5.09
CA PRO A 46 -6.13 4.86 -4.66
C PRO A 46 -5.97 3.38 -5.02
N MET A 47 -7.06 2.62 -5.09
CA MET A 47 -7.09 1.22 -5.54
C MET A 47 -6.72 1.13 -7.03
N VAL A 48 -7.25 2.05 -7.85
CA VAL A 48 -6.88 2.17 -9.27
C VAL A 48 -5.40 2.51 -9.44
N LEU A 49 -4.86 3.44 -8.65
CA LEU A 49 -3.43 3.79 -8.73
C LEU A 49 -2.54 2.62 -8.32
N ARG A 50 -2.91 1.85 -7.29
CA ARG A 50 -2.20 0.63 -6.90
C ARG A 50 -2.20 -0.43 -8.00
N LEU A 51 -3.34 -0.72 -8.62
CA LEU A 51 -3.43 -1.70 -9.72
C LEU A 51 -2.61 -1.30 -10.95
N LYS A 52 -2.45 -0.01 -11.21
CA LYS A 52 -1.56 0.48 -12.27
C LYS A 52 -0.08 0.20 -11.99
N ASN A 53 0.33 0.24 -10.72
CA ASN A 53 1.73 0.13 -10.29
C ASN A 53 2.08 -1.23 -9.66
N VAL A 54 1.12 -2.14 -9.53
CA VAL A 54 1.33 -3.46 -8.92
C VAL A 54 2.33 -4.30 -9.71
N LEU A 55 3.13 -5.07 -8.99
CA LEU A 55 4.08 -6.02 -9.57
C LEU A 55 3.36 -7.09 -10.39
N ARG A 56 4.03 -7.53 -11.45
CA ARG A 56 3.59 -8.60 -12.36
C ARG A 56 4.74 -9.58 -12.58
N GLU A 57 4.45 -10.74 -13.12
CA GLU A 57 5.46 -11.69 -13.58
C GLU A 57 6.49 -10.99 -14.50
N GLY A 58 7.77 -11.28 -14.30
CA GLY A 58 8.86 -10.64 -15.06
C GLY A 58 9.16 -9.19 -14.65
N SER A 59 8.44 -8.60 -13.69
CA SER A 59 8.78 -7.28 -13.16
C SER A 59 10.17 -7.29 -12.51
N VAL A 60 10.93 -6.22 -12.72
CA VAL A 60 12.25 -6.04 -12.10
C VAL A 60 12.09 -5.25 -10.82
N LEU A 61 12.51 -5.84 -9.69
CA LEU A 61 12.49 -5.19 -8.39
C LEU A 61 13.57 -4.12 -8.26
N ALA A 62 13.43 -3.26 -7.25
CA ALA A 62 14.45 -2.26 -6.90
C ALA A 62 15.84 -2.89 -6.67
N THR A 63 15.88 -4.14 -6.21
CA THR A 63 17.10 -4.95 -6.00
C THR A 63 17.64 -5.61 -7.27
N GLN A 64 17.08 -5.31 -8.43
CA GLN A 64 17.40 -5.91 -9.74
C GLN A 64 17.04 -7.41 -9.89
N SER A 65 16.37 -7.99 -8.90
CA SER A 65 15.82 -9.34 -9.01
C SER A 65 14.57 -9.35 -9.89
N VAL A 66 14.41 -10.37 -10.73
CA VAL A 66 13.22 -10.57 -11.56
C VAL A 66 12.18 -11.36 -10.78
N ILE A 67 10.94 -10.89 -10.81
CA ILE A 67 9.81 -11.60 -10.20
C ILE A 67 9.50 -12.88 -11.00
N PRO A 68 9.44 -14.06 -10.34
CA PRO A 68 9.16 -15.33 -11.01
C PRO A 68 7.71 -15.41 -11.51
N PRO A 69 7.36 -16.44 -12.30
CA PRO A 69 5.96 -16.74 -12.64
C PRO A 69 5.11 -17.07 -11.40
N ALA A 70 3.79 -17.11 -11.59
CA ALA A 70 2.75 -17.36 -10.59
C ALA A 70 2.57 -16.24 -9.55
N VAL A 71 2.55 -14.99 -10.02
CA VAL A 71 2.31 -13.81 -9.16
C VAL A 71 0.82 -13.52 -9.10
N SER A 72 0.22 -13.62 -7.90
CA SER A 72 -1.23 -13.45 -7.71
C SER A 72 -1.63 -12.14 -7.04
N ILE A 73 -0.69 -11.22 -6.78
CA ILE A 73 -0.97 -10.03 -5.95
C ILE A 73 -2.05 -9.15 -6.56
N ARG A 74 -2.11 -9.06 -7.89
CA ARG A 74 -3.13 -8.29 -8.59
C ARG A 74 -4.51 -8.87 -8.35
N GLU A 75 -4.64 -10.18 -8.52
CA GLU A 75 -5.87 -10.94 -8.34
C GLU A 75 -6.32 -10.89 -6.88
N THR A 76 -5.40 -11.11 -5.94
CA THR A 76 -5.67 -11.00 -4.50
C THR A 76 -6.20 -9.62 -4.13
N MET A 77 -5.58 -8.56 -4.65
CA MET A 77 -5.98 -7.20 -4.36
C MET A 77 -7.34 -6.85 -4.99
N MET A 78 -7.62 -7.34 -6.20
CA MET A 78 -8.93 -7.19 -6.83
C MET A 78 -10.04 -7.89 -6.03
N HIS A 79 -9.82 -9.14 -5.62
CA HIS A 79 -10.79 -9.87 -4.81
C HIS A 79 -11.01 -9.23 -3.43
N ALA A 80 -9.95 -8.73 -2.80
CA ALA A 80 -10.06 -8.00 -1.54
C ALA A 80 -10.86 -6.70 -1.71
N ALA A 81 -10.63 -5.95 -2.80
CA ALA A 81 -11.38 -4.74 -3.11
C ALA A 81 -12.86 -5.04 -3.38
N GLU A 82 -13.15 -6.05 -4.20
CA GLU A 82 -14.51 -6.50 -4.51
C GLU A 82 -15.26 -6.93 -3.24
N ALA A 83 -14.62 -7.75 -2.39
CA ALA A 83 -15.19 -8.17 -1.11
C ALA A 83 -15.42 -7.00 -0.14
N ALA A 84 -14.63 -5.94 -0.25
CA ALA A 84 -14.78 -4.70 0.50
C ALA A 84 -15.81 -3.74 -0.12
N GLY A 85 -16.41 -4.06 -1.27
CA GLY A 85 -17.45 -3.26 -1.92
C GLY A 85 -16.96 -2.24 -2.96
N TRP A 86 -15.70 -2.31 -3.42
CA TRP A 86 -15.25 -1.47 -4.54
C TRP A 86 -15.95 -1.87 -5.85
N THR A 87 -16.36 -0.88 -6.63
CA THR A 87 -16.99 -1.05 -7.94
C THR A 87 -16.27 -0.22 -9.01
N GLU A 88 -16.77 -0.24 -10.25
CA GLU A 88 -16.29 0.66 -11.31
C GLU A 88 -16.48 2.16 -10.99
N GLN A 89 -17.42 2.48 -10.09
CA GLN A 89 -17.64 3.84 -9.61
C GLN A 89 -16.62 4.28 -8.54
N GLY A 90 -15.76 3.36 -8.07
CA GLY A 90 -14.71 3.63 -7.10
C GLY A 90 -14.98 3.01 -5.73
N LYS A 91 -14.35 3.58 -4.70
CA LYS A 91 -14.52 3.16 -3.30
C LYS A 91 -16.00 3.23 -2.85
N PRO A 92 -16.47 2.30 -2.02
CA PRO A 92 -17.80 2.39 -1.44
C PRO A 92 -17.87 3.56 -0.45
N GLU A 93 -19.09 4.07 -0.27
CA GLU A 93 -19.38 5.02 0.80
C GLU A 93 -19.29 4.30 2.15
N PRO A 94 -18.78 4.95 3.20
CA PRO A 94 -18.68 4.35 4.52
C PRO A 94 -20.06 3.95 5.07
N GLU A 95 -20.14 2.76 5.65
CA GLU A 95 -21.34 2.28 6.33
C GLU A 95 -21.53 2.98 7.69
N GLY A 96 -22.76 3.37 8.02
CA GLY A 96 -23.12 3.96 9.31
C GLY A 96 -23.46 5.45 9.26
N GLU A 97 -23.75 6.02 10.43
CA GLU A 97 -24.16 7.43 10.57
C GLU A 97 -22.92 8.35 10.52
N VAL A 98 -22.67 8.93 9.35
CA VAL A 98 -21.60 9.91 9.14
C VAL A 98 -22.13 11.31 9.49
N SER A 99 -21.41 12.04 10.33
CA SER A 99 -21.76 13.40 10.77
C SER A 99 -20.50 14.27 10.90
N GLU A 100 -20.64 15.55 11.24
CA GLU A 100 -19.49 16.41 11.55
C GLU A 100 -18.59 15.85 12.68
N GLN A 101 -19.16 15.02 13.56
CA GLN A 101 -18.44 14.43 14.70
C GLN A 101 -18.01 12.98 14.46
N ILE A 102 -18.51 12.33 13.41
CA ILE A 102 -18.25 10.93 13.11
C ILE A 102 -17.86 10.80 11.64
N LEU A 103 -16.58 10.51 11.40
CA LEU A 103 -16.04 10.30 10.06
C LEU A 103 -15.90 8.81 9.78
N GLY A 104 -16.28 8.41 8.56
CA GLY A 104 -16.07 7.07 8.04
C GLY A 104 -14.90 7.03 7.06
N GLY A 105 -14.22 5.89 6.99
CA GLY A 105 -13.15 5.66 6.05
C GLY A 105 -13.00 4.19 5.72
N ILE A 106 -12.63 3.90 4.48
CA ILE A 106 -12.34 2.55 4.01
C ILE A 106 -11.01 2.55 3.26
N GLY A 107 -10.25 1.47 3.41
CA GLY A 107 -8.96 1.30 2.76
C GLY A 107 -8.69 -0.17 2.44
N VAL A 108 -8.07 -0.39 1.29
CA VAL A 108 -7.55 -1.68 0.84
C VAL A 108 -6.10 -1.45 0.41
N ALA A 109 -5.19 -2.33 0.84
CA ALA A 109 -3.77 -2.31 0.55
C ALA A 109 -3.24 -3.74 0.46
#